data_AF-A0A529HNM5-F1
#
_entry.id   AF-A0A529HNM5-F1
#
_cell.length_a   1.000
_cell.length_b   1.000
_cell.length_c   1.000
_cell.angle_alpha   90.00
_cell.angle_beta   90.00
_cell.angle_gamma   90.00
#
_symmetry.space_group_name_H-M   'P 1'
#
loop_
_entity.id
_entity.type
_entity.pdbx_description
1 polymer ?
#
loop_
_entity_poly.entity_id
_entity_poly.type
_entity_poly.pdbx_seq_one_letter_code
_entity_poly.pdbx_strand_id
1 'polypeptide(L)'
;GMTMPGEEHVRALLDFAYRWDRAKPMVVHCYAGISRSTASAYIIAAALAPKRDEAELAKTLRFLSPSATPNPRLIAVADMLLGREGRMIAAVEAIGRGADALEGIPFELSIRD
;
A
#
# COMPACT_ATOMS: atom_id res chain seq x y z
N GLY A 1 -12.25 17.11 5.04
CA GLY A 1 -11.55 16.09 4.24
C GLY A 1 -12.17 16.06 2.86
N MET A 2 -11.41 16.42 1.84
CA MET A 2 -11.71 16.35 0.39
C MET A 2 -10.41 16.58 -0.41
N THR A 3 -9.25 16.44 0.24
CA THR A 3 -7.94 16.70 -0.38
C THR A 3 -7.56 15.49 -1.23
N MET A 4 -7.28 15.72 -2.51
CA MET A 4 -6.73 14.66 -3.34
C MET A 4 -5.37 14.25 -2.79
N PRO A 5 -5.09 12.93 -2.65
CA PRO A 5 -3.76 12.48 -2.26
C PRO A 5 -2.73 12.98 -3.29
N GLY A 6 -1.64 13.54 -2.78
CA GLY A 6 -0.55 14.11 -3.57
C GLY A 6 0.81 13.71 -3.00
N GLU A 7 1.88 14.21 -3.61
CA GLU A 7 3.25 13.88 -3.23
C GLU A 7 3.54 14.11 -1.75
N GLU A 8 3.10 15.23 -1.19
CA GLU A 8 3.26 15.57 0.23
C GLU A 8 2.70 14.49 1.17
N HIS A 9 1.58 13.87 0.81
CA HIS A 9 0.92 12.85 1.60
C HIS A 9 1.72 11.54 1.58
N VAL A 10 2.29 11.20 0.42
CA VAL A 10 3.11 9.99 0.28
C VAL A 10 4.48 10.18 0.94
N ARG A 11 5.08 11.38 0.87
CA ARG A 11 6.29 11.70 1.65
C ARG A 11 6.04 11.58 3.14
N ALA A 12 4.96 12.17 3.66
CA ALA A 12 4.60 12.03 5.07
C ALA A 12 4.35 10.58 5.49
N LEU A 13 3.73 9.78 4.63
CA LEU A 13 3.55 8.33 4.83
C LEU A 13 4.89 7.59 4.92
N LEU A 14 5.80 7.84 3.98
CA LEU A 14 7.14 7.23 3.97
C LEU A 14 7.95 7.66 5.19
N ASP A 15 7.95 8.95 5.54
CA ASP A 15 8.62 9.46 6.73
C ASP A 15 8.07 8.83 8.02
N PHE A 16 6.76 8.59 8.08
CA PHE A 16 6.15 7.87 9.20
C PHE A 16 6.59 6.40 9.22
N ALA A 17 6.61 5.73 8.06
CA ALA A 17 7.04 4.35 7.92
C ALA A 17 8.50 4.14 8.35
N TYR A 18 9.41 5.02 7.92
CA TYR A 18 10.84 4.92 8.24
C TYR A 18 11.15 5.22 9.72
N ARG A 19 10.29 5.99 10.41
CA ARG A 19 10.42 6.26 11.85
C ARG A 19 9.86 5.15 12.74
N TRP A 20 9.14 4.18 12.17
CA TRP A 20 8.58 3.08 12.92
C TRP A 20 9.68 2.10 13.34
N ASP A 21 9.94 2.04 14.66
CA ASP A 21 10.94 1.17 15.29
C ASP A 21 10.59 -0.33 15.28
N ARG A 22 9.37 -0.67 14.83
CA ARG A 22 8.83 -2.02 14.73
C ARG A 22 8.73 -2.76 16.08
N ALA A 23 8.77 -2.06 17.21
CA ALA A 23 8.58 -2.66 18.53
C ALA A 23 7.12 -3.10 18.77
N LYS A 24 6.16 -2.48 18.06
CA LYS A 24 4.73 -2.82 18.05
C LYS A 24 4.17 -2.74 16.63
N PRO A 25 3.08 -3.47 16.31
CA PRO A 25 2.42 -3.36 15.00
C PRO A 25 2.00 -1.94 14.63
N MET A 26 2.09 -1.59 13.35
CA MET A 26 1.52 -0.36 12.79
C MET A 26 0.11 -0.64 12.27
N VAL A 27 -0.85 0.22 12.62
CA VAL A 27 -2.22 0.18 12.09
C VAL A 27 -2.37 1.18 10.95
N VAL A 28 -2.89 0.72 9.82
CA VAL A 28 -3.22 1.55 8.65
C VAL A 28 -4.69 1.35 8.34
N HIS A 29 -5.48 2.43 8.35
CA HIS A 29 -6.91 2.35 8.05
C HIS A 29 -7.37 3.50 7.15
N CYS A 30 -8.50 3.30 6.50
CA CYS A 30 -9.28 4.35 5.85
C CYS A 30 -10.76 4.08 6.15
N TYR A 31 -11.68 4.82 5.53
CA TYR A 31 -13.11 4.65 5.83
C TYR A 31 -13.60 3.23 5.54
N ALA A 32 -13.43 2.74 4.30
CA ALA A 32 -13.91 1.42 3.89
C ALA A 32 -12.84 0.33 3.97
N GLY A 33 -11.60 0.63 4.35
CA GLY A 33 -10.52 -0.37 4.35
C GLY A 33 -10.11 -0.92 2.96
N ILE A 34 -10.64 -0.37 1.85
CA ILE A 34 -10.50 -0.96 0.51
C ILE A 34 -9.39 -0.33 -0.33
N SER A 35 -9.25 1.01 -0.35
CA SER A 35 -8.44 1.70 -1.37
C SER A 35 -7.21 2.46 -0.86
N ARG A 36 -7.40 3.46 0.01
CA ARG A 36 -6.27 4.27 0.51
C ARG A 36 -5.41 3.50 1.49
N SER A 37 -6.03 2.78 2.43
CA SER A 37 -5.31 1.99 3.43
C SER A 37 -4.50 0.85 2.82
N THR A 38 -5.06 0.16 1.82
CA THR A 38 -4.40 -0.94 1.14
C THR A 38 -3.26 -0.44 0.24
N ALA A 39 -3.44 0.70 -0.43
CA ALA A 39 -2.32 1.38 -1.10
C ALA A 39 -1.23 1.78 -0.10
N SER A 40 -1.59 2.41 1.02
CA SER A 40 -0.62 2.78 2.05
C SER A 40 0.13 1.58 2.61
N ALA A 41 -0.57 0.46 2.90
CA ALA A 41 0.06 -0.77 3.37
C ALA A 41 1.05 -1.35 2.35
N TYR A 42 0.69 -1.37 1.07
CA TYR A 42 1.57 -1.79 -0.02
C TYR A 42 2.80 -0.89 -0.16
N ILE A 43 2.60 0.44 -0.11
CA ILE A 43 3.69 1.43 -0.20
C ILE A 43 4.65 1.27 0.97
N ILE A 44 4.13 1.15 2.19
CA ILE A 44 4.94 0.92 3.40
C ILE A 44 5.75 -0.37 3.26
N ALA A 45 5.13 -1.46 2.80
CA ALA A 45 5.83 -2.72 2.60
C ALA A 45 6.96 -2.61 1.56
N ALA A 46 6.70 -1.99 0.40
CA ALA A 46 7.69 -1.78 -0.64
C ALA A 46 8.84 -0.84 -0.20
N ALA A 47 8.55 0.12 0.67
CA ALA A 47 9.54 1.04 1.22
C ALA A 47 10.43 0.40 2.29
N LEU A 48 9.86 -0.47 3.13
CA LEU A 48 10.51 -1.08 4.28
C LEU A 48 11.18 -2.43 4.00
N ALA A 49 10.82 -3.10 2.89
CA ALA A 49 11.44 -4.33 2.40
C ALA A 49 11.90 -4.13 0.95
N PRO A 50 12.95 -3.31 0.70
CA PRO A 50 13.24 -2.80 -0.64
C PRO A 50 13.61 -3.87 -1.67
N LYS A 51 14.04 -5.05 -1.21
CA LYS A 51 14.44 -6.20 -2.04
C LYS A 51 13.26 -7.08 -2.48
N ARG A 52 12.07 -6.90 -1.90
CA ARG A 52 10.89 -7.67 -2.30
C ARG A 52 10.36 -7.18 -3.63
N ASP A 53 9.86 -8.14 -4.40
CA ASP A 53 9.24 -7.90 -5.70
C ASP A 53 7.86 -7.24 -5.53
N GLU A 54 7.60 -6.22 -6.34
CA GLU A 54 6.36 -5.45 -6.31
C GLU A 54 5.14 -6.33 -6.62
N ALA A 55 5.25 -7.25 -7.60
CA ALA A 55 4.13 -8.11 -7.99
C ALA A 55 3.83 -9.17 -6.92
N GLU A 56 4.84 -9.71 -6.25
CA GLU A 56 4.66 -10.58 -5.07
C GLU A 56 3.94 -9.84 -3.95
N LEU A 57 4.39 -8.64 -3.59
CA LEU A 57 3.74 -7.82 -2.56
C LEU A 57 2.28 -7.53 -2.88
N ALA A 58 1.96 -7.20 -4.14
CA ALA A 58 0.59 -6.93 -4.57
C ALA A 58 -0.30 -8.18 -4.46
N LYS A 59 0.22 -9.34 -4.85
CA LYS A 59 -0.49 -10.64 -4.73
C LYS A 59 -0.71 -11.01 -3.27
N THR A 60 0.30 -10.83 -2.42
CA THR A 60 0.21 -11.07 -0.98
C THR A 60 -0.83 -10.16 -0.34
N LEU A 61 -0.85 -8.87 -0.69
CA LEU A 61 -1.90 -7.94 -0.26
C LEU A 61 -3.29 -8.41 -0.68
N ARG A 62 -3.49 -8.78 -1.95
CA ARG A 62 -4.77 -9.31 -2.47
C ARG A 62 -5.19 -10.58 -1.74
N PHE A 63 -4.26 -11.49 -1.47
CA PHE A 63 -4.54 -12.73 -0.76
C PHE A 63 -5.03 -12.47 0.66
N LEU A 64 -4.36 -11.57 1.38
CA LEU A 64 -4.73 -11.18 2.75
C LEU A 64 -6.01 -10.33 2.80
N SER A 65 -6.28 -9.57 1.74
CA SER A 65 -7.42 -8.68 1.63
C SER A 65 -8.10 -8.83 0.25
N PRO A 66 -9.06 -9.76 0.12
CA PRO A 66 -9.73 -10.03 -1.16
C PRO A 66 -10.39 -8.80 -1.79
N SER A 67 -10.82 -7.82 -0.99
CA SER A 67 -11.45 -6.57 -1.46
C SER A 67 -10.47 -5.44 -1.79
N ALA A 68 -9.16 -5.58 -1.49
CA ALA A 68 -8.18 -4.51 -1.69
C ALA A 68 -8.23 -3.93 -3.11
N THR A 69 -8.46 -2.64 -3.28
CA THR A 69 -8.40 -1.99 -4.60
C THR A 69 -7.52 -0.75 -4.43
N PRO A 70 -6.18 -0.94 -4.40
CA PRO A 70 -5.25 0.11 -4.02
C PRO A 70 -5.46 1.38 -4.86
N ASN A 71 -5.45 2.54 -4.19
CA ASN A 71 -5.63 3.82 -4.86
C ASN A 71 -4.52 4.09 -5.89
N PRO A 72 -4.82 4.18 -7.19
CA PRO A 72 -3.79 4.25 -8.23
C PRO A 72 -2.95 5.53 -8.17
N ARG A 73 -3.52 6.65 -7.67
CA ARG A 73 -2.80 7.91 -7.53
C ARG A 73 -1.72 7.84 -6.44
N LEU A 74 -2.02 7.22 -5.31
CA LEU A 74 -1.01 6.96 -4.27
C LEU A 74 0.10 6.05 -4.78
N ILE A 75 -0.26 5.01 -5.53
CA ILE A 75 0.69 4.04 -6.11
C ILE A 75 1.63 4.74 -7.09
N ALA A 76 1.10 5.55 -8.02
CA ALA A 76 1.92 6.25 -9.00
C ALA A 76 2.92 7.22 -8.35
N VAL A 77 2.48 7.95 -7.31
CA VAL A 77 3.36 8.85 -6.57
C VAL A 77 4.44 8.08 -5.81
N ALA A 78 4.08 6.98 -5.16
CA ALA A 78 5.05 6.16 -4.43
C ALA A 78 6.06 5.48 -5.36
N ASP A 79 5.63 5.00 -6.52
CA ASP A 79 6.49 4.39 -7.54
C ASP A 79 7.61 5.36 -7.95
N MET A 80 7.23 6.62 -8.25
CA MET A 80 8.17 7.70 -8.56
C MET A 80 9.10 7.99 -7.38
N LEU A 81 8.57 8.18 -6.16
CA LEU A 81 9.37 8.54 -4.98
C LEU A 81 10.35 7.45 -4.54
N LEU A 82 10.00 6.18 -4.77
CA LEU A 82 10.81 5.01 -4.42
C LEU A 82 11.70 4.52 -5.58
N GLY A 83 11.63 5.18 -6.76
CA GLY A 83 12.42 4.79 -7.93
C GLY A 83 12.10 3.38 -8.44
N ARG A 84 10.83 2.99 -8.44
CA ARG A 84 10.39 1.64 -8.87
C ARG A 84 10.12 1.51 -10.36
N GLU A 85 10.29 2.58 -11.13
CA GLU A 85 10.29 2.57 -12.60
C GLU A 85 9.02 1.93 -13.20
N GLY A 86 7.86 2.21 -12.59
CA GLY A 86 6.55 1.70 -12.98
C GLY A 86 6.21 0.31 -12.44
N ARG A 87 7.13 -0.39 -11.77
CA ARG A 87 6.87 -1.76 -11.26
C ARG A 87 5.75 -1.80 -10.22
N MET A 88 5.61 -0.77 -9.39
CA MET A 88 4.51 -0.73 -8.42
C MET A 88 3.16 -0.52 -9.11
N ILE A 89 3.13 0.31 -10.16
CA ILE A 89 1.93 0.55 -10.95
C ILE A 89 1.50 -0.75 -11.64
N ALA A 90 2.43 -1.39 -12.37
CA ALA A 90 2.18 -2.65 -13.07
C ALA A 90 1.69 -3.76 -12.12
N ALA A 91 2.27 -3.87 -10.92
CA ALA A 91 1.87 -4.85 -9.92
C ALA A 91 0.42 -4.66 -9.43
N VAL A 92 0.02 -3.41 -9.17
CA VAL A 92 -1.34 -3.08 -8.72
C VAL A 92 -2.36 -3.25 -9.85
N GLU A 93 -2.00 -2.88 -11.07
CA GLU A 93 -2.85 -3.12 -12.25
C GLU A 93 -3.07 -4.62 -12.48
N ALA A 94 -2.01 -5.44 -12.32
CA ALA A 94 -2.09 -6.89 -12.51
C ALA A 94 -3.03 -7.60 -11.53
N ILE A 95 -3.17 -7.11 -10.29
CA ILE A 95 -4.12 -7.68 -9.32
C ILE A 95 -5.55 -7.14 -9.48
N GLY A 96 -5.74 -6.12 -10.32
CA GLY A 96 -7.03 -5.55 -10.71
C GLY A 96 -7.92 -5.07 -9.55
N ARG A 97 -9.20 -4.89 -9.86
CA ARG A 97 -10.25 -4.58 -8.87
C ARG A 97 -10.46 -5.78 -7.95
N GLY A 98 -10.57 -5.53 -6.65
CA GLY A 98 -10.88 -6.57 -5.66
C GLY A 98 -12.32 -7.05 -5.69
N ALA A 99 -12.60 -8.03 -4.83
CA ALA A 99 -13.96 -8.50 -4.57
C ALA A 99 -14.87 -7.37 -4.07
N ASP A 100 -16.16 -7.47 -4.39
CA ASP A 100 -17.16 -6.53 -3.89
C ASP A 100 -17.24 -6.59 -2.36
N ALA A 101 -17.16 -5.43 -1.73
CA ALA A 101 -17.29 -5.27 -0.29
C ALA A 101 -17.76 -3.87 0.05
N LEU A 102 -18.55 -3.74 1.12
CA LEU A 102 -18.85 -2.45 1.73
C LEU A 102 -17.65 -1.94 2.52
N GLU A 103 -16.99 -2.85 3.25
CA GLU A 103 -15.82 -2.58 4.08
C GLU A 103 -14.82 -3.75 4.00
N GLY A 104 -13.54 -3.44 4.19
CA GLY A 104 -12.47 -4.42 4.26
C GLY A 104 -12.44 -5.13 5.62
N ILE A 105 -12.10 -6.42 5.60
CA ILE A 105 -11.83 -7.19 6.82
C ILE A 105 -10.39 -6.88 7.26
N PRO A 106 -10.13 -6.59 8.55
CA PRO A 106 -8.77 -6.39 9.05
C PRO A 106 -7.87 -7.59 8.74
N PHE A 107 -6.63 -7.30 8.35
CA PHE A 107 -5.63 -8.30 8.01
C PHE A 107 -4.24 -7.84 8.47
N GLU A 108 -3.32 -8.80 8.59
CA GLU A 108 -1.91 -8.53 8.92
C GLU A 108 -1.05 -8.70 7.67
N LEU A 109 -0.24 -7.69 7.36
CA LEU A 109 0.76 -7.75 6.29
C LEU A 109 2.17 -7.73 6.90
N SER A 110 2.90 -8.83 6.71
CA SER A 110 4.25 -8.99 7.25
C SER A 110 5.32 -8.34 6.36
N ILE A 111 6.21 -7.56 6.99
CA ILE A 111 7.32 -6.83 6.36
C ILE A 111 8.65 -7.54 6.66
N ARG A 112 8.70 -8.86 6.41
CA ARG A 112 9.94 -9.63 6.44
C ARG A 112 10.67 -9.47 5.10
N ASP A 113 11.99 -9.41 5.15
CA ASP A 113 12.87 -9.46 3.98
C ASP A 113 12.93 -10.87 3.37
#